data_AF-A0A1Q7DZ93-F1
#
_entry.id   AF-A0A1Q7DZ93-F1
#
_cell.length_a   1.000
_cell.length_b   1.000
_cell.length_c   1.000
_cell.angle_alpha   90.00
_cell.angle_beta   90.00
_cell.angle_gamma   90.00
#
_symmetry.space_group_name_H-M   'P 1'
#
loop_
_entity.id
_entity.type
_entity.pdbx_description
1 polymer ?
#
loop_
_entity_poly.entity_id
_entity_poly.type
_entity_poly.pdbx_seq_one_letter_code
_entity_poly.pdbx_strand_id
1 'polypeptide(L)'
;MKPRVPQFLALVVVAVLAACSKRPGRRAQVVECSSISLDAKGTTQCLVGLYHWNVADAQKAATDRAHELDTLRSHQEDSVWALGSAKHKRDLQSCQHGDDQLRNCLLVAGWPLRRVEATQDSVWNAELPTHRHELQTCMAKRDFNLSSCLTLYYKWDSDRALATADSVTRARLAR
;
A
#
# COMPACT_ATOMS: atom_id res chain seq x y z
N MET A 1 -42.49 39.05 -34.79
CA MET A 1 -41.40 38.23 -34.22
C MET A 1 -41.55 36.80 -34.73
N LYS A 2 -40.63 36.32 -35.59
CA LYS A 2 -40.74 35.03 -36.29
C LYS A 2 -39.93 33.98 -35.53
N PRO A 3 -40.51 32.86 -35.07
CA PRO A 3 -39.80 31.93 -34.19
C PRO A 3 -38.73 31.16 -34.97
N ARG A 4 -37.45 31.36 -34.63
CA ARG A 4 -36.29 30.59 -35.13
C ARG A 4 -36.12 29.25 -34.41
N VAL A 5 -37.23 28.55 -34.15
CA VAL A 5 -37.23 27.28 -33.43
C VAL A 5 -36.69 26.08 -34.25
N PRO A 6 -36.87 25.97 -35.59
CA PRO A 6 -36.46 24.74 -36.28
C PRO A 6 -34.94 24.62 -36.47
N GLN A 7 -34.20 25.72 -36.33
CA GLN A 7 -32.75 25.76 -36.58
C GLN A 7 -31.93 25.24 -35.39
N PHE A 8 -32.40 25.45 -34.16
CA PHE A 8 -31.75 24.94 -32.94
C PHE A 8 -31.96 23.43 -32.77
N LEU A 9 -33.14 22.90 -33.12
CA LEU A 9 -33.40 21.46 -33.08
C LEU A 9 -32.53 20.68 -34.06
N ALA A 10 -32.31 21.20 -35.27
CA ALA A 10 -31.45 20.56 -36.27
C ALA A 10 -29.97 20.50 -35.82
N LEU A 11 -29.45 21.55 -35.18
CA LEU A 11 -28.07 21.60 -34.70
C LEU A 11 -27.81 20.65 -33.53
N VAL A 12 -28.78 20.49 -32.62
CA VAL A 12 -28.67 19.54 -31.49
C VAL A 12 -28.69 18.09 -31.99
N VAL A 13 -29.56 17.77 -32.96
CA VAL A 13 -29.63 16.42 -33.53
C VAL A 13 -28.35 16.05 -34.31
N VAL A 14 -27.76 16.99 -35.05
CA VAL A 14 -26.48 16.76 -35.76
C VAL A 14 -25.31 16.61 -34.78
N ALA A 15 -25.28 17.36 -33.67
CA ALA A 15 -24.24 17.23 -32.65
C ALA A 15 -24.30 15.88 -31.90
N VAL A 16 -25.50 15.36 -31.64
CA VAL A 16 -25.68 14.03 -31.01
C VAL A 16 -25.31 12.91 -31.99
N LEU A 17 -25.65 13.04 -33.28
CA LEU A 17 -25.29 12.04 -34.29
C LEU A 17 -23.79 12.01 -34.62
N ALA A 18 -23.09 13.14 -34.55
CA ALA A 18 -21.64 13.21 -34.76
C ALA A 18 -20.82 12.60 -33.61
N ALA A 19 -21.41 12.45 -32.42
CA ALA A 19 -20.77 11.79 -31.27
C ALA A 19 -20.84 10.25 -31.34
N CYS A 20 -21.74 9.68 -32.14
CA CYS A 20 -22.03 8.24 -32.16
C CYS A 20 -21.20 7.41 -33.16
N SER A 21 -20.27 8.00 -33.93
CA SER A 21 -19.56 7.28 -35.01
C SER A 21 -18.05 7.12 -34.83
N LYS A 22 -17.45 7.76 -33.81
CA LYS A 22 -16.02 7.57 -33.53
C LYS A 22 -15.83 6.39 -32.60
N ARG A 23 -15.13 5.36 -33.10
CA ARG A 23 -14.60 4.29 -32.25
C ARG A 23 -13.83 4.92 -31.09
N PRO A 24 -14.05 4.50 -29.84
CA PRO A 24 -13.31 5.03 -28.71
C PRO A 24 -11.81 4.85 -28.96
N GLY A 25 -11.02 5.88 -28.67
CA GLY A 25 -9.57 5.75 -28.74
C GLY A 25 -9.06 4.70 -27.77
N ARG A 26 -7.85 4.15 -28.00
CA ARG A 26 -7.29 3.06 -27.18
C ARG A 26 -7.37 3.33 -25.67
N ARG A 27 -7.11 4.56 -25.21
CA ARG A 27 -7.23 4.95 -23.79
C ARG A 27 -8.67 4.85 -23.27
N ALA A 28 -9.67 5.26 -24.06
CA ALA A 28 -11.07 5.18 -23.65
C ALA A 28 -11.54 3.72 -23.52
N GLN A 29 -11.08 2.84 -24.42
CA GLN A 29 -11.35 1.41 -24.36
C GLN A 29 -10.78 0.76 -23.08
N VAL A 30 -9.53 1.13 -22.72
CA VAL A 30 -8.89 0.68 -21.48
C VAL A 30 -9.66 1.18 -20.26
N VAL A 31 -10.06 2.45 -20.25
CA VAL A 31 -10.85 3.04 -19.14
C VAL A 31 -12.18 2.31 -18.97
N GLU A 32 -12.90 2.09 -20.06
CA GLU A 32 -14.18 1.37 -20.04
C GLU A 32 -14.01 -0.07 -19.54
N CYS A 33 -13.10 -0.84 -20.12
CA CYS A 33 -12.84 -2.21 -19.66
C CYS A 33 -12.39 -2.27 -18.20
N SER A 34 -11.57 -1.32 -17.74
CA SER A 34 -11.12 -1.23 -16.34
C SER A 34 -12.21 -0.78 -15.36
N SER A 35 -13.30 -0.19 -15.86
CA SER A 35 -14.46 0.15 -15.02
C SER A 35 -15.36 -1.05 -14.76
N ILE A 36 -15.28 -2.08 -15.60
CA ILE A 36 -16.08 -3.30 -15.52
C ILE A 36 -15.34 -4.40 -14.75
N SER A 37 -14.03 -4.56 -14.99
CA SER A 37 -13.19 -5.54 -14.31
C SER A 37 -12.25 -4.90 -13.29
N LEU A 38 -12.22 -5.48 -12.10
CA LEU A 38 -11.39 -5.01 -10.98
C LEU A 38 -9.92 -5.45 -11.09
N ASP A 39 -9.57 -6.30 -12.07
CA ASP A 39 -8.22 -6.80 -12.26
C ASP A 39 -7.71 -6.66 -13.70
N ALA A 40 -6.38 -6.75 -13.85
CA ALA A 40 -5.72 -6.63 -15.14
C ALA A 40 -6.13 -7.77 -16.10
N LYS A 41 -6.43 -8.96 -15.57
CA LYS A 41 -6.83 -10.13 -16.37
C LYS A 41 -8.20 -9.93 -17.01
N GLY A 42 -9.21 -9.52 -16.24
CA GLY A 42 -10.54 -9.22 -16.76
C GLY A 42 -10.52 -8.04 -17.74
N THR A 43 -9.72 -7.00 -17.44
CA THR A 43 -9.51 -5.87 -18.37
C THR A 43 -8.87 -6.34 -19.68
N THR A 44 -7.89 -7.26 -19.63
CA THR A 44 -7.27 -7.85 -20.83
C THR A 44 -8.29 -8.62 -21.66
N GLN A 45 -9.10 -9.46 -21.03
CA GLN A 45 -10.13 -10.24 -21.71
C GLN A 45 -11.18 -9.35 -22.37
N CYS A 46 -11.58 -8.26 -21.70
CA CYS A 46 -12.47 -7.25 -22.28
C CYS A 46 -11.85 -6.59 -23.53
N LEU A 47 -10.58 -6.16 -23.45
CA LEU A 47 -9.90 -5.52 -24.58
C LEU A 47 -9.72 -6.47 -25.79
N VAL A 48 -9.41 -7.74 -25.55
CA VAL A 48 -9.28 -8.75 -26.61
C VAL A 48 -10.66 -9.12 -27.19
N GLY A 49 -11.65 -9.34 -26.33
CA GLY A 49 -12.99 -9.79 -26.75
C GLY A 49 -13.82 -8.72 -27.44
N LEU A 50 -13.83 -7.50 -26.89
CA LEU A 50 -14.69 -6.40 -27.35
C LEU A 50 -14.00 -5.52 -28.40
N TYR A 51 -12.69 -5.30 -28.24
CA TYR A 51 -11.93 -4.34 -29.04
C TYR A 51 -10.88 -5.00 -29.96
N HIS A 52 -10.79 -6.34 -29.95
CA HIS A 52 -9.88 -7.12 -30.78
C HIS A 52 -8.41 -6.70 -30.67
N TRP A 53 -7.98 -6.30 -29.47
CA TRP A 53 -6.57 -6.01 -29.21
C TRP A 53 -5.72 -7.27 -29.34
N ASN A 54 -4.46 -7.08 -29.71
CA ASN A 54 -3.47 -8.13 -29.50
C ASN A 54 -3.32 -8.41 -28.00
N VAL A 55 -3.19 -9.69 -27.62
CA VAL A 55 -3.11 -10.12 -26.21
C VAL A 55 -1.98 -9.43 -25.46
N ALA A 56 -0.79 -9.27 -26.07
CA ALA A 56 0.35 -8.64 -25.42
C ALA A 56 0.09 -7.15 -25.15
N ASP A 57 -0.46 -6.44 -26.13
CA ASP A 57 -0.83 -5.02 -26.00
C ASP A 57 -1.94 -4.82 -24.96
N ALA A 58 -2.94 -5.69 -24.97
CA ALA A 58 -4.06 -5.65 -24.02
C ALA A 58 -3.58 -5.89 -22.59
N GLN A 59 -2.71 -6.90 -22.40
CA GLN A 59 -2.16 -7.22 -21.08
C GLN A 59 -1.30 -6.09 -20.54
N LYS A 60 -0.45 -5.50 -21.39
CA LYS A 60 0.36 -4.35 -20.99
C LYS A 60 -0.52 -3.18 -20.57
N ALA A 61 -1.46 -2.76 -21.41
CA ALA A 61 -2.34 -1.64 -21.13
C ALA A 61 -3.23 -1.87 -19.89
N ALA A 62 -3.71 -3.10 -19.69
CA ALA A 62 -4.47 -3.48 -18.50
C ALA A 62 -3.62 -3.44 -17.22
N THR A 63 -2.36 -3.88 -17.30
CA THR A 63 -1.44 -3.86 -16.15
C THR A 63 -1.06 -2.42 -15.79
N ASP A 64 -0.72 -1.61 -16.79
CA ASP A 64 -0.42 -0.18 -16.59
C ASP A 64 -1.60 0.55 -15.96
N ARG A 65 -2.83 0.26 -16.43
CA ARG A 65 -4.06 0.84 -15.87
C ARG A 65 -4.35 0.36 -14.45
N ALA A 66 -4.16 -0.94 -14.17
CA ALA A 66 -4.34 -1.48 -12.82
C ALA A 66 -3.39 -0.81 -11.84
N HIS A 67 -2.13 -0.58 -12.24
CA HIS A 67 -1.16 0.14 -11.45
C HIS A 67 -1.56 1.62 -11.23
N GLU A 68 -2.04 2.31 -12.26
CA GLU A 68 -2.56 3.68 -12.12
C GLU A 68 -3.73 3.74 -11.11
N LEU A 69 -4.67 2.80 -11.17
CA LEU A 69 -5.79 2.74 -10.23
C LEU A 69 -5.34 2.45 -8.79
N ASP A 70 -4.39 1.54 -8.62
CA ASP A 70 -3.81 1.20 -7.31
C ASP A 70 -3.06 2.38 -6.69
N THR A 71 -2.30 3.12 -7.49
CA THR A 71 -1.61 4.34 -7.03
C THR A 71 -2.59 5.43 -6.62
N LEU A 72 -3.65 5.67 -7.40
CA LEU A 72 -4.70 6.63 -7.05
C LEU A 72 -5.41 6.23 -5.76
N ARG A 73 -5.75 4.95 -5.61
CA ARG A 73 -6.34 4.41 -4.38
C ARG A 73 -5.42 4.63 -3.18
N SER A 74 -4.14 4.28 -3.32
CA SER A 74 -3.13 4.47 -2.26
C SER A 74 -3.01 5.94 -1.87
N HIS A 75 -2.98 6.85 -2.83
CA HIS A 75 -2.96 8.29 -2.58
C HIS A 75 -4.21 8.78 -1.84
N GLN A 76 -5.39 8.26 -2.18
CA GLN A 76 -6.63 8.58 -1.48
C GLN A 76 -6.60 8.07 -0.03
N GLU A 77 -6.17 6.82 0.19
CA GLU A 77 -6.01 6.23 1.51
C GLU A 77 -4.98 7.01 2.36
N ASP A 78 -3.85 7.42 1.78
CA ASP A 78 -2.85 8.29 2.42
C ASP A 78 -3.43 9.66 2.78
N SER A 79 -4.23 10.25 1.89
CA SER A 79 -4.84 11.57 2.12
C SER A 79 -5.86 11.52 3.26
N VAL A 80 -6.72 10.50 3.28
CA VAL A 80 -7.70 10.29 4.36
C VAL A 80 -6.97 10.00 5.68
N TRP A 81 -5.90 9.22 5.65
CA TRP A 81 -5.06 8.97 6.82
C TRP A 81 -4.43 10.26 7.37
N ALA A 82 -3.96 11.16 6.50
CA ALA A 82 -3.33 12.41 6.92
C ALA A 82 -4.29 13.33 7.71
N LEU A 83 -5.59 13.28 7.42
CA LEU A 83 -6.62 14.04 8.16
C LEU A 83 -6.65 13.68 9.65
N GLY A 84 -6.32 12.43 9.99
CA GLY A 84 -6.24 11.94 11.38
C GLY A 84 -4.90 12.16 12.07
N SER A 85 -3.94 12.86 11.45
CA SER A 85 -2.55 12.96 11.92
C SER A 85 -2.39 13.35 13.41
N ALA A 86 -3.20 14.28 13.90
CA ALA A 86 -3.17 14.67 15.31
C ALA A 86 -3.63 13.55 16.26
N LYS A 87 -4.65 12.75 15.87
CA LYS A 87 -5.06 11.55 16.60
C LYS A 87 -3.95 10.51 16.54
N HIS A 88 -3.41 10.22 15.35
CA HIS A 88 -2.35 9.24 15.16
C HIS A 88 -1.10 9.58 16.00
N LYS A 89 -0.73 10.85 16.08
CA LYS A 89 0.37 11.28 16.95
C LYS A 89 0.10 10.97 18.42
N ARG A 90 -1.12 11.21 18.92
CA ARG A 90 -1.51 10.89 20.29
C ARG A 90 -1.54 9.38 20.54
N ASP A 91 -2.14 8.62 19.63
CA ASP A 91 -2.19 7.15 19.71
C ASP A 91 -0.77 6.57 19.82
N LEU A 92 0.16 7.05 18.98
CA LEU A 92 1.56 6.61 19.02
C LEU A 92 2.24 6.95 20.34
N GLN A 93 2.08 8.19 20.84
CA GLN A 93 2.65 8.60 22.12
C GLN A 93 2.09 7.76 23.28
N SER A 94 0.78 7.53 23.31
CA SER A 94 0.15 6.68 24.33
C SER A 94 0.63 5.23 24.25
N CYS A 95 0.72 4.66 23.05
CA CYS A 95 1.15 3.28 22.85
C CYS A 95 2.65 3.05 23.07
N GLN A 96 3.49 4.07 22.95
CA GLN A 96 4.92 3.95 23.25
C GLN A 96 5.23 3.91 24.75
N HIS A 97 4.37 4.50 25.58
CA HIS A 97 4.56 4.57 27.03
C HIS A 97 3.76 3.52 27.81
N GLY A 98 2.94 2.71 27.13
CA GLY A 98 2.16 1.65 27.74
C GLY A 98 2.95 0.35 27.97
N ASP A 99 2.43 -0.51 28.84
CA ASP A 99 3.00 -1.85 29.09
C ASP A 99 2.70 -2.83 27.95
N ASP A 100 1.72 -2.52 27.09
CA ASP A 100 1.36 -3.34 25.94
C ASP A 100 2.35 -3.20 24.79
N GLN A 101 2.58 -4.29 24.04
CA GLN A 101 3.36 -4.23 22.81
C GLN A 101 2.76 -3.20 21.85
N LEU A 102 3.61 -2.28 21.36
CA LEU A 102 3.26 -1.18 20.44
C LEU A 102 2.32 -1.63 19.31
N ARG A 103 2.60 -2.79 18.70
CA ARG A 103 1.78 -3.39 17.63
C ARG A 103 0.32 -3.58 18.06
N ASN A 104 0.10 -4.25 19.19
CA ASN A 104 -1.24 -4.58 19.67
C ASN A 104 -2.00 -3.32 20.08
N CYS A 105 -1.33 -2.38 20.75
CA CYS A 105 -1.94 -1.11 21.14
C CYS A 105 -2.43 -0.30 19.92
N LEU A 106 -1.60 -0.19 18.88
CA LEU A 106 -1.98 0.55 17.66
C LEU A 106 -3.11 -0.14 16.88
N LEU A 107 -3.12 -1.48 16.84
CA LEU A 107 -4.22 -2.23 16.22
C LEU A 107 -5.55 -1.99 16.94
N VAL A 108 -5.55 -2.00 18.28
CA VAL A 108 -6.74 -1.68 19.09
C VAL A 108 -7.17 -0.22 18.89
N ALA A 109 -6.22 0.71 18.67
CA ALA A 109 -6.51 2.11 18.34
C ALA A 109 -7.10 2.32 16.92
N GLY A 110 -7.26 1.24 16.15
CA GLY A 110 -7.88 1.24 14.82
C GLY A 110 -6.91 1.51 13.66
N TRP A 111 -5.60 1.36 13.88
CA TRP A 111 -4.62 1.57 12.82
C TRP A 111 -4.64 0.42 11.81
N PRO A 112 -4.55 0.70 10.49
CA PRO A 112 -4.40 -0.35 9.48
C PRO A 112 -3.10 -1.14 9.71
N LEU A 113 -3.14 -2.47 9.53
CA LEU A 113 -1.99 -3.36 9.78
C LEU A 113 -0.71 -2.88 9.09
N ARG A 114 -0.79 -2.52 7.79
CA ARG A 114 0.35 -2.00 7.02
C ARG A 114 1.01 -0.78 7.68
N ARG A 115 0.22 0.12 8.29
CA ARG A 115 0.73 1.31 8.97
C ARG A 115 1.34 0.96 10.31
N VAL A 116 0.76 0.00 11.02
CA VAL A 116 1.31 -0.50 12.29
C VAL A 116 2.69 -1.10 12.05
N GLU A 117 2.83 -1.96 11.04
CA GLU A 117 4.11 -2.59 10.68
C GLU A 117 5.16 -1.54 10.30
N ALA A 118 4.81 -0.60 9.41
CA ALA A 118 5.71 0.49 9.01
C ALA A 118 6.12 1.37 10.20
N THR A 119 5.21 1.63 11.14
CA THR A 119 5.49 2.43 12.34
C THR A 119 6.39 1.67 13.30
N GLN A 120 6.13 0.38 13.51
CA GLN A 120 6.95 -0.48 14.35
C GLN A 120 8.39 -0.55 13.81
N ASP A 121 8.55 -0.74 12.50
CA ASP A 121 9.86 -0.73 11.84
C ASP A 121 10.54 0.63 11.95
N SER A 122 9.81 1.74 11.78
CA SER A 122 10.38 3.08 11.90
C SER A 122 10.86 3.37 13.32
N VAL A 123 10.08 3.01 14.34
CA VAL A 123 10.45 3.20 15.76
C VAL A 123 11.67 2.32 16.09
N TRP A 124 11.64 1.05 15.69
CA TRP A 124 12.77 0.14 15.83
C TRP A 124 14.05 0.69 15.19
N ASN A 125 13.94 1.22 13.98
CA ASN A 125 15.09 1.74 13.25
C ASN A 125 15.65 3.05 13.83
N ALA A 126 14.81 3.84 14.51
CA ALA A 126 15.26 5.05 15.19
C ALA A 126 16.20 4.75 16.36
N GLU A 127 16.07 3.58 16.99
CA GLU A 127 16.83 3.15 18.17
C GLU A 127 17.98 2.18 17.84
N LEU A 128 18.36 2.05 16.56
CA LEU A 128 19.44 1.15 16.13
C LEU A 128 20.76 1.28 16.91
N PRO A 129 21.26 2.48 17.26
CA PRO A 129 22.47 2.59 18.07
C PRO A 129 22.31 1.93 19.45
N THR A 130 21.17 2.13 20.10
CA THR A 130 20.84 1.50 21.38
C THR A 130 20.77 -0.01 21.22
N HIS A 131 20.01 -0.49 20.23
CA HIS A 131 19.87 -1.93 19.97
C HIS A 131 21.21 -2.62 19.68
N ARG A 132 22.15 -1.95 19.02
CA ARG A 132 23.52 -2.47 18.82
C ARG A 132 24.27 -2.61 20.16
N HIS A 133 24.13 -1.64 21.06
CA HIS A 133 24.76 -1.71 22.37
C HIS A 133 24.18 -2.81 23.24
N GLU A 134 22.85 -2.98 23.23
CA GLU A 134 22.13 -4.06 23.92
C GLU A 134 22.59 -5.44 23.40
N LEU A 135 22.68 -5.58 22.07
CA LEU A 135 23.18 -6.79 21.41
C LEU A 135 24.62 -7.11 21.85
N GLN A 136 25.53 -6.13 21.83
CA GLN A 136 26.90 -6.32 22.27
C GLN A 136 26.98 -6.73 23.75
N THR A 137 26.16 -6.10 24.60
CA THR A 137 26.10 -6.41 26.03
C THR A 137 25.60 -7.84 26.27
N CYS A 138 24.55 -8.27 25.57
CA CYS A 138 24.07 -9.65 25.64
C CYS A 138 25.08 -10.66 25.07
N MET A 139 25.78 -10.32 23.97
CA MET A 139 26.81 -11.18 23.39
C MET A 139 28.03 -11.37 24.31
N ALA A 140 28.33 -10.40 25.17
CA ALA A 140 29.41 -10.49 26.16
C ALA A 140 29.05 -11.42 27.35
N LYS A 141 27.76 -11.60 27.65
CA LYS A 141 27.29 -12.52 28.68
C LYS A 141 27.33 -13.95 28.15
N ARG A 142 28.19 -14.80 28.71
CA ARG A 142 28.32 -16.21 28.30
C ARG A 142 27.20 -17.12 28.80
N ASP A 143 26.51 -16.73 29.87
CA ASP A 143 25.61 -17.62 30.59
C ASP A 143 24.15 -17.57 30.09
N PHE A 144 23.85 -16.79 29.05
CA PHE A 144 22.48 -16.60 28.55
C PHE A 144 22.36 -16.93 27.05
N ASN A 145 21.23 -17.51 26.67
CA ASN A 145 20.81 -17.50 25.27
C ASN A 145 20.58 -16.05 24.84
N LEU A 146 21.15 -15.67 23.69
CA LEU A 146 21.09 -14.32 23.17
C LEU A 146 19.66 -13.82 22.99
N SER A 147 18.75 -14.64 22.46
CA SER A 147 17.34 -14.23 22.29
C SER A 147 16.68 -13.99 23.64
N SER A 148 16.89 -14.87 24.61
CA SER A 148 16.36 -14.72 25.98
C SER A 148 16.91 -13.47 26.67
N CYS A 149 18.20 -13.16 26.49
CA CYS A 149 18.80 -11.94 27.04
C CYS A 149 18.11 -10.68 26.49
N LEU A 150 17.93 -10.61 25.17
CA LEU A 150 17.31 -9.47 24.50
C LEU A 150 15.84 -9.28 24.91
N THR A 151 15.06 -10.36 24.96
CA THR A 151 13.64 -10.30 25.32
C THR A 151 13.43 -10.00 26.82
N LEU A 152 14.19 -10.61 27.73
CA LEU A 152 13.95 -10.45 29.16
C LEU A 152 14.45 -9.11 29.70
N TYR A 153 15.69 -8.73 29.35
CA TYR A 153 16.36 -7.53 29.88
C TYR A 153 16.02 -6.27 29.12
N TYR A 154 15.91 -6.35 27.79
CA TYR A 154 15.73 -5.18 26.92
C TYR A 154 14.35 -5.13 26.26
N LYS A 155 13.44 -6.06 26.60
CA LYS A 155 12.07 -6.11 26.09
C LYS A 155 11.97 -6.13 24.57
N TRP A 156 12.98 -6.71 23.91
CA TRP A 156 12.92 -6.92 22.47
C TRP A 156 11.73 -7.81 22.13
N ASP A 157 11.08 -7.48 21.02
CA ASP A 157 10.11 -8.36 20.38
C ASP A 157 10.72 -9.74 20.14
N SER A 158 9.98 -10.80 20.48
CA SER A 158 10.48 -12.18 20.45
C SER A 158 10.95 -12.60 19.05
N ASP A 159 10.22 -12.21 18.00
CA ASP A 159 10.57 -12.58 16.64
C ASP A 159 11.87 -11.88 16.20
N ARG A 160 12.02 -10.60 16.57
CA ARG A 160 13.26 -9.84 16.31
C ARG A 160 14.45 -10.38 17.09
N ALA A 161 14.25 -10.75 18.36
CA ALA A 161 15.29 -11.32 19.21
C ALA A 161 15.77 -12.67 18.67
N LEU A 162 14.86 -13.55 18.26
CA LEU A 162 15.17 -14.85 17.65
C LEU A 162 15.88 -14.68 16.31
N ALA A 163 15.33 -13.87 15.40
CA ALA A 163 15.94 -13.62 14.10
C ALA A 163 17.36 -13.04 14.21
N THR A 164 17.58 -12.16 15.19
CA THR A 164 18.90 -11.59 15.47
C THR A 164 19.86 -12.65 16.02
N ALA A 165 19.41 -13.47 16.97
CA ALA A 165 20.23 -14.55 17.53
C ALA A 165 20.62 -15.59 16.47
N ASP A 166 19.70 -15.96 15.57
CA ASP A 166 19.96 -16.86 14.45
C ASP A 166 20.92 -16.24 13.44
N SER A 167 20.78 -14.95 13.15
CA SER A 167 21.69 -14.21 12.27
C SER A 167 23.11 -14.20 12.83
N VAL A 168 23.28 -13.89 14.12
CA VAL A 168 24.59 -13.90 14.79
C VAL A 168 25.21 -15.29 14.82
N THR A 169 24.40 -16.32 15.10
CA THR A 169 24.86 -17.72 15.11
C THR A 169 25.34 -18.14 13.73
N ARG A 170 24.58 -17.85 12.67
CA ARG A 170 25.00 -18.11 11.28
C ARG A 170 26.28 -17.35 10.92
N ALA A 171 26.41 -16.09 11.32
CA ALA A 171 27.61 -15.30 11.08
C ALA A 171 28.86 -15.82 11.81
N ARG A 172 28.68 -16.50 12.96
CA ARG A 172 29.78 -17.17 13.68
C ARG A 172 30.19 -18.48 13.03
N LEU A 173 29.23 -19.25 12.51
CA LEU A 173 29.49 -20.53 11.83
C LEU A 173 30.09 -20.35 10.43
N ALA A 174 29.89 -19.18 9.81
CA ALA A 174 30.45 -18.84 8.51
C ALA A 174 31.89 -18.31 8.55
N ARG A 175 32.49 -18.16 9.76
CA ARG A 175 33.90 -17.81 9.95
C ARG A 175 34.70 -19.06 10.31
#